data_AF-A0A919NBE3-F1
#
_entry.id   AF-A0A919NBE3-F1
#
_cell.length_a   1.000
_cell.length_b   1.000
_cell.length_c   1.000
_cell.angle_alpha   90.00
_cell.angle_beta   90.00
_cell.angle_gamma   90.00
#
_symmetry.space_group_name_H-M   'P 1'
#
loop_
_entity.id
_entity.type
_entity.pdbx_description
1 polymer ?
#
loop_
_entity_poly.entity_id
_entity_poly.type
_entity_poly.pdbx_seq_one_letter_code
_entity_poly.pdbx_strand_id
1 'polypeptide(L)'
;MVEAGAAGRRAAGEAAGVIARLAARHFGEEAAEVTARDMVRAAAGEVRQIPQGFTERQFGRFARGARQLRKQSGLPEGDLVVQGSRVRGTARSTSDIDVALRLDERSFFEHAELMLGRAPIGTRLRKSMLRDIRQNGQLRSFTLGHEFQVLRRRLLDSESPFEVQFSAIRIGGRLDTGPFIPLG
;
A
#
# COMPACT_ATOMS: atom_id res chain seq x y z
N MET A 1 -17.92 -27.76 18.64
CA MET A 1 -18.23 -26.37 18.23
C MET A 1 -18.04 -26.25 16.72
N VAL A 2 -19.07 -26.52 15.92
CA VAL A 2 -19.00 -26.50 14.44
C VAL A 2 -20.27 -25.86 13.89
N GLU A 3 -20.56 -24.60 14.21
CA GLU A 3 -21.73 -23.90 13.64
C GLU A 3 -21.46 -22.46 13.17
N ALA A 4 -20.44 -21.78 13.70
CA ALA A 4 -20.13 -20.40 13.29
C ALA A 4 -19.67 -20.25 11.82
N GLY A 5 -19.14 -21.31 11.20
CA GLY A 5 -18.62 -21.28 9.83
C GLY A 5 -19.68 -21.37 8.72
N ALA A 6 -20.88 -21.86 9.01
CA ALA A 6 -21.93 -22.04 7.99
C ALA A 6 -22.71 -20.73 7.74
N ALA A 7 -23.01 -19.99 8.81
CA ALA A 7 -23.73 -18.71 8.73
C ALA A 7 -22.91 -17.62 8.02
N GLY A 8 -21.61 -17.53 8.32
CA GLY A 8 -20.70 -16.58 7.65
C GLY A 8 -20.54 -16.84 6.15
N ARG A 9 -20.52 -18.13 5.73
CA ARG A 9 -20.47 -18.51 4.32
C ARG A 9 -21.76 -18.20 3.57
N ARG A 10 -22.93 -18.33 4.22
CA ARG A 10 -24.23 -17.94 3.63
C ARG A 10 -24.35 -16.43 3.45
N ALA A 11 -23.98 -15.64 4.46
CA ALA A 11 -24.02 -14.18 4.37
C ALA A 11 -23.07 -13.63 3.28
N ALA A 12 -21.88 -14.21 3.13
CA ALA A 12 -20.96 -13.88 2.05
C ALA A 12 -21.51 -14.23 0.66
N GLY A 13 -22.20 -15.38 0.53
CA GLY A 13 -22.87 -15.79 -0.70
C GLY A 13 -24.05 -14.88 -1.10
N GLU A 14 -24.82 -14.40 -0.12
CA GLU A 14 -25.92 -13.46 -0.37
C GLU A 14 -25.42 -12.08 -0.79
N ALA A 15 -24.39 -11.55 -0.12
CA ALA A 15 -23.75 -10.28 -0.49
C ALA A 15 -23.16 -10.35 -1.90
N ALA A 16 -22.54 -11.48 -2.26
CA ALA A 16 -22.04 -11.74 -3.61
C ALA A 16 -23.14 -11.70 -4.68
N GLY A 17 -24.29 -12.32 -4.39
CA GLY A 17 -25.44 -12.32 -5.29
C GLY A 17 -26.09 -10.95 -5.47
N VAL A 18 -26.02 -10.05 -4.49
CA VAL A 18 -26.53 -8.67 -4.61
C VAL A 18 -25.57 -7.81 -5.44
N ILE A 19 -24.27 -7.91 -5.17
CA ILE A 19 -23.23 -7.17 -5.91
C ILE A 19 -23.21 -7.56 -7.39
N ALA A 20 -23.34 -8.86 -7.70
CA ALA A 20 -23.42 -9.35 -9.08
C ALA A 20 -24.61 -8.77 -9.86
N ARG A 21 -25.78 -8.71 -9.22
CA ARG A 21 -26.99 -8.13 -9.83
C ARG A 21 -26.87 -6.63 -10.08
N LEU A 22 -26.18 -5.91 -9.19
CA LEU A 22 -25.90 -4.48 -9.36
C LEU A 22 -24.91 -4.22 -10.50
N ALA A 23 -23.85 -5.02 -10.60
CA ALA A 23 -22.87 -4.90 -11.68
C ALA A 23 -23.48 -5.21 -13.06
N ALA A 24 -24.36 -6.23 -13.15
CA ALA A 24 -25.04 -6.62 -14.40
C ALA A 24 -25.90 -5.52 -14.99
N ARG A 25 -26.56 -4.73 -14.12
CA ARG A 25 -27.38 -3.59 -14.53
C ARG A 25 -26.60 -2.43 -15.13
N HIS A 26 -25.32 -2.28 -14.78
CA HIS A 26 -24.52 -1.13 -15.17
C HIS A 26 -23.49 -1.42 -16.27
N PHE A 27 -23.02 -2.66 -16.40
CA PHE A 27 -21.86 -2.98 -17.25
C PHE A 27 -22.11 -4.11 -18.27
N GLY A 28 -23.28 -4.76 -18.27
CA GLY A 28 -23.56 -5.95 -19.10
C GLY A 28 -23.06 -7.24 -18.44
N GLU A 29 -23.65 -8.39 -18.81
CA GLU A 29 -23.52 -9.64 -18.04
C GLU A 29 -22.08 -10.18 -17.93
N GLU A 30 -21.28 -10.13 -19.01
CA GLU A 30 -19.88 -10.61 -18.98
C GLU A 30 -18.95 -9.70 -18.14
N ALA A 31 -19.09 -8.38 -18.26
CA ALA A 31 -18.30 -7.43 -17.46
C ALA A 31 -18.72 -7.44 -15.99
N ALA A 32 -19.99 -7.76 -15.72
CA ALA A 32 -20.54 -7.84 -14.39
C ALA A 32 -20.05 -9.05 -13.61
N GLU A 33 -19.86 -10.20 -14.25
CA GLU A 33 -19.40 -11.40 -13.55
C GLU A 33 -17.97 -11.23 -13.02
N VAL A 34 -17.09 -10.60 -13.82
CA VAL A 34 -15.71 -10.27 -13.40
C VAL A 34 -15.72 -9.22 -12.29
N THR A 35 -16.50 -8.14 -12.45
CA THR A 35 -16.63 -7.07 -11.45
C THR A 35 -17.20 -7.59 -10.14
N ALA A 36 -18.19 -8.48 -10.19
CA ALA A 36 -18.79 -9.09 -9.02
C ALA A 36 -17.82 -10.00 -8.28
N ARG A 37 -17.07 -10.85 -9.01
CA ARG A 37 -16.04 -11.70 -8.39
C ARG A 37 -14.96 -10.87 -7.70
N ASP A 38 -14.51 -9.79 -8.32
CA ASP A 38 -13.51 -8.90 -7.72
C ASP A 38 -14.06 -8.15 -6.49
N MET A 39 -15.29 -7.66 -6.55
CA MET A 39 -15.96 -7.03 -5.40
C MET A 39 -16.25 -8.02 -4.26
N VAL A 40 -16.56 -9.27 -4.59
CA VAL A 40 -16.74 -10.36 -3.62
C VAL A 40 -15.42 -10.75 -2.99
N ARG A 41 -14.32 -10.79 -3.74
CA ARG A 41 -12.97 -10.98 -3.19
C ARG A 41 -12.56 -9.83 -2.27
N ALA A 42 -12.84 -8.59 -2.69
CA ALA A 42 -12.60 -7.41 -1.86
C ALA A 42 -13.42 -7.45 -0.57
N ALA A 43 -14.67 -7.92 -0.62
CA ALA A 43 -15.54 -8.10 0.54
C ALA A 43 -15.17 -9.32 1.41
N ALA A 44 -14.64 -10.38 0.80
CA ALA A 44 -14.22 -11.62 1.47
C ALA A 44 -12.84 -11.51 2.15
N GLY A 45 -12.10 -10.41 1.93
CA GLY A 45 -10.81 -10.18 2.59
C GLY A 45 -9.71 -11.15 2.17
N GLU A 46 -9.80 -11.80 1.01
CA GLU A 46 -8.69 -12.57 0.47
C GLU A 46 -7.53 -11.62 0.15
N VAL A 47 -6.51 -11.62 1.02
CA VAL A 47 -5.28 -10.86 0.81
C VAL A 47 -4.62 -11.37 -0.46
N ARG A 48 -4.65 -10.55 -1.52
CA ARG A 48 -3.94 -10.86 -2.77
C ARG A 48 -2.45 -11.03 -2.42
N GLN A 49 -1.82 -12.07 -2.94
CA GLN A 49 -0.37 -12.26 -2.81
C GLN A 49 0.42 -11.39 -3.81
N ILE A 50 -0.27 -10.91 -4.85
CA ILE A 50 0.28 -10.05 -5.89
C ILE A 50 -0.66 -8.85 -6.07
N PRO A 51 -0.15 -7.60 -6.03
CA PRO A 51 -0.98 -6.43 -6.26
C PRO A 51 -1.67 -6.46 -7.63
N GLN A 52 -2.91 -5.97 -7.67
CA GLN A 52 -3.68 -5.85 -8.91
C GLN A 52 -2.88 -5.14 -10.00
N GLY A 53 -2.82 -5.77 -11.18
CA GLY A 53 -2.11 -5.26 -12.35
C GLY A 53 -0.63 -5.64 -12.44
N PHE A 54 -0.08 -6.36 -11.45
CA PHE A 54 1.24 -6.99 -11.57
C PHE A 54 1.12 -8.45 -12.03
N THR A 55 2.07 -8.89 -12.84
CA THR A 55 2.41 -10.32 -12.98
C THR A 55 3.32 -10.77 -11.83
N GLU A 56 3.38 -12.06 -11.53
CA GLU A 56 4.27 -12.59 -10.48
C GLU A 56 5.73 -12.23 -10.75
N ARG A 57 6.15 -12.32 -12.02
CA ARG A 57 7.51 -11.99 -12.45
C ARG A 57 7.83 -10.50 -12.26
N GLN A 58 6.88 -9.59 -12.52
CA GLN A 58 7.08 -8.15 -12.24
C GLN A 58 7.13 -7.91 -10.75
N PHE A 59 6.17 -8.46 -9.98
CA PHE A 59 6.12 -8.24 -8.54
C PHE A 59 7.35 -8.81 -7.83
N GLY A 60 7.88 -9.95 -8.27
CA GLY A 60 9.12 -10.51 -7.75
C GLY A 60 10.34 -9.62 -7.99
N ARG A 61 10.43 -8.92 -9.13
CA ARG A 61 11.50 -7.92 -9.37
C ARG A 61 11.28 -6.67 -8.51
N PHE A 62 10.05 -6.17 -8.46
CA PHE A 62 9.67 -5.03 -7.62
C PHE A 62 10.02 -5.26 -6.15
N ALA A 63 9.68 -6.44 -5.59
CA ALA A 63 10.00 -6.79 -4.22
C ALA A 63 11.52 -6.88 -3.96
N ARG A 64 12.30 -7.45 -4.89
CA ARG A 64 13.77 -7.43 -4.80
C ARG A 64 14.32 -6.00 -4.80
N GLY A 65 13.80 -5.15 -5.69
CA GLY A 65 14.16 -3.73 -5.78
C GLY A 65 13.84 -2.98 -4.49
N ALA A 66 12.68 -3.24 -3.88
CA ALA A 66 12.27 -2.66 -2.60
C ALA A 66 13.24 -3.00 -1.46
N ARG A 67 13.62 -4.28 -1.33
CA ARG A 67 14.61 -4.73 -0.33
C ARG A 67 15.97 -4.09 -0.56
N GLN A 68 16.41 -4.02 -1.81
CA GLN A 68 17.66 -3.38 -2.18
C GLN A 68 17.64 -1.88 -1.87
N LEU A 69 16.51 -1.20 -2.13
CA LEU A 69 16.33 0.22 -1.82
C LEU A 69 16.49 0.48 -0.33
N ARG A 70 15.79 -0.27 0.53
CA ARG A 70 15.92 -0.12 1.99
C ARG A 70 17.37 -0.26 2.44
N LYS A 71 18.05 -1.32 1.97
CA LYS A 71 19.46 -1.59 2.31
C LYS A 71 20.40 -0.48 1.83
N GLN A 72 20.21 0.05 0.63
CA GLN A 72 21.11 1.05 0.04
C GLN A 72 20.83 2.49 0.50
N SER A 73 19.61 2.78 0.92
CA SER A 73 19.22 4.14 1.34
C SER A 73 19.49 4.43 2.83
N GLY A 74 19.92 3.42 3.59
CA GLY A 74 20.13 3.56 5.03
C GLY A 74 18.84 3.86 5.80
N LEU A 75 17.69 3.44 5.25
CA LEU A 75 16.43 3.51 5.98
C LEU A 75 16.48 2.62 7.22
N PRO A 76 15.79 3.01 8.31
CA PRO A 76 15.73 2.20 9.53
C PRO A 76 15.15 0.81 9.26
N GLU A 77 15.46 -0.11 10.18
CA GLU A 77 14.82 -1.42 10.20
C GLU A 77 13.31 -1.27 10.45
N GLY A 78 12.51 -2.11 9.79
CA GLY A 78 11.05 -2.09 9.83
C GLY A 78 10.43 -2.98 8.76
N ASP A 79 9.10 -3.11 8.79
CA ASP A 79 8.35 -3.98 7.88
C ASP A 79 8.12 -3.29 6.54
N LEU A 80 8.72 -3.80 5.48
CA LEU A 80 8.54 -3.27 4.14
C LEU A 80 7.39 -3.99 3.44
N VAL A 81 6.32 -3.26 3.11
CA VAL A 81 5.08 -3.82 2.58
C VAL A 81 4.54 -3.02 1.40
N VAL A 82 3.66 -3.64 0.62
CA VAL A 82 2.70 -2.95 -0.24
C VAL A 82 1.36 -2.89 0.45
N GLN A 83 0.65 -1.78 0.29
CA GLN A 83 -0.72 -1.62 0.76
C GLN A 83 -1.61 -0.91 -0.28
N GLY A 84 -2.78 -0.46 0.16
CA GLY A 84 -3.63 0.41 -0.65
C GLY A 84 -4.50 -0.34 -1.66
N SER A 85 -5.00 0.41 -2.64
CA SER A 85 -6.07 -0.04 -3.54
C SER A 85 -5.68 -1.26 -4.38
N ARG A 86 -4.42 -1.36 -4.82
CA ARG A 86 -3.93 -2.49 -5.63
C ARG A 86 -3.85 -3.79 -4.85
N VAL A 87 -3.55 -3.72 -3.54
CA VAL A 87 -3.60 -4.91 -2.68
C VAL A 87 -5.04 -5.34 -2.43
N ARG A 88 -5.93 -4.37 -2.19
CA ARG A 88 -7.37 -4.63 -2.00
C ARG A 88 -8.10 -5.10 -3.27
N GLY A 89 -7.50 -4.92 -4.45
CA GLY A 89 -8.14 -5.24 -5.73
C GLY A 89 -9.19 -4.21 -6.18
N THR A 90 -9.14 -3.00 -5.62
CA THR A 90 -10.08 -1.91 -5.93
C THR A 90 -9.41 -0.76 -6.71
N ALA A 91 -8.25 -1.02 -7.28
CA ALA A 91 -7.47 -0.01 -8.00
C ALA A 91 -8.08 0.28 -9.38
N ARG A 92 -8.06 1.56 -9.76
CA ARG A 92 -8.35 2.00 -11.12
C ARG A 92 -7.10 1.82 -11.99
N SER A 93 -7.25 1.93 -13.30
CA SER A 93 -6.11 1.91 -14.23
C SER A 93 -5.05 2.98 -13.90
N THR A 94 -5.50 4.14 -13.42
CA THR A 94 -4.66 5.28 -13.02
C THR A 94 -4.19 5.25 -11.56
N SER A 95 -4.52 4.19 -10.80
CA SER A 95 -4.13 4.13 -9.38
C SER A 95 -2.64 3.81 -9.21
N ASP A 96 -2.05 4.34 -8.16
CA ASP A 96 -0.64 4.16 -7.85
C ASP A 96 -0.39 2.81 -7.16
N ILE A 97 0.89 2.46 -6.94
CA ILE A 97 1.30 1.39 -6.04
C ILE A 97 1.88 2.00 -4.75
N ASP A 98 1.25 1.71 -3.62
CA ASP A 98 1.63 2.25 -2.32
C ASP A 98 2.61 1.31 -1.60
N VAL A 99 3.84 1.75 -1.42
CA VAL A 99 4.88 1.07 -0.65
C VAL A 99 5.02 1.75 0.71
N ALA A 100 4.94 0.97 1.78
CA ALA A 100 5.10 1.43 3.13
C ALA A 100 6.27 0.73 3.83
N LEU A 101 7.17 1.50 4.43
CA LEU A 101 8.06 1.02 5.47
C LEU A 101 7.40 1.31 6.82
N ARG A 102 6.92 0.27 7.50
CA ARG A 102 6.26 0.38 8.79
C ARG A 102 7.31 0.36 9.89
N LEU A 103 7.31 1.41 10.70
CA LEU A 103 8.26 1.61 11.79
C LEU A 103 7.52 1.62 13.12
N ASP A 104 8.13 1.06 14.16
CA ASP A 104 7.68 1.29 15.51
C ASP A 104 7.77 2.79 15.86
N GLU A 105 7.12 3.19 16.95
CA GLU A 105 7.02 4.59 17.35
C GLU A 105 8.39 5.25 17.53
N ARG A 106 9.32 4.56 18.18
CA ARG A 106 10.65 5.10 18.46
C ARG A 106 11.44 5.29 17.16
N SER A 107 11.54 4.23 16.36
CA SER A 107 12.24 4.25 15.07
C SER A 107 11.67 5.30 14.12
N PHE A 108 10.35 5.48 14.13
CA PHE A 108 9.68 6.51 13.36
C PHE A 108 10.08 7.92 13.80
N PHE A 109 10.00 8.23 15.10
CA PHE A 109 10.30 9.58 15.60
C PHE A 109 11.79 9.92 15.51
N GLU A 110 12.69 8.98 15.77
CA GLU A 110 14.14 9.16 15.56
C GLU A 110 14.41 9.50 14.08
N HIS A 111 13.81 8.77 13.15
CA HIS A 111 13.98 9.06 11.72
C HIS A 111 13.32 10.39 11.31
N ALA A 112 12.15 10.71 11.86
CA ALA A 112 11.46 11.98 11.60
C ALA A 112 12.26 13.19 12.10
N GLU A 113 12.92 13.08 13.25
CA GLU A 113 13.80 14.11 13.79
C GLU A 113 15.00 14.37 12.85
N LEU A 114 15.65 13.30 12.37
CA LEU A 114 16.73 13.41 11.38
C LEU A 114 16.27 14.12 10.11
N MET A 115 15.09 13.78 9.59
CA MET A 115 14.55 14.41 8.39
C MET A 115 14.17 15.87 8.64
N LEU A 116 13.58 16.19 9.81
CA LEU A 116 13.25 17.56 10.20
C LEU A 116 14.51 18.40 10.41
N GLY A 117 15.61 17.83 10.91
CA GLY A 117 16.89 18.53 11.06
C GLY A 117 17.44 19.05 9.72
N ARG A 118 17.12 18.37 8.61
CA ARG A 118 17.50 18.78 7.25
C ARG A 118 16.59 19.86 6.66
N ALA A 119 15.44 20.13 7.26
CA ALA A 119 14.46 21.10 6.79
C ALA A 119 14.51 22.39 7.64
N PRO A 120 15.00 23.53 7.09
CA PRO A 120 15.18 24.76 7.85
C PRO A 120 13.90 25.24 8.52
N ILE A 121 14.06 25.85 9.69
CA ILE A 121 12.95 26.38 10.49
C ILE A 121 12.19 27.45 9.68
N GLY A 122 10.86 27.42 9.77
CA GLY A 122 9.97 28.38 9.08
C GLY A 122 9.62 28.03 7.64
N THR A 123 10.33 27.11 6.99
CA THR A 123 10.08 26.74 5.58
C THR A 123 8.73 26.03 5.38
N ARG A 124 8.14 26.18 4.18
CA ARG A 124 6.93 25.44 3.78
C ARG A 124 7.14 23.93 3.86
N LEU A 125 8.32 23.45 3.50
CA LEU A 125 8.71 22.05 3.60
C LEU A 125 8.61 21.55 5.04
N ARG A 126 9.27 22.23 6.00
CA ARG A 126 9.21 21.85 7.41
C ARG A 126 7.78 21.86 7.96
N LYS A 127 6.99 22.88 7.61
CA LYS A 127 5.57 22.96 8.00
C LYS A 127 4.77 21.77 7.44
N SER A 128 5.03 21.37 6.20
CA SER A 128 4.38 20.21 5.59
C SER A 128 4.79 18.90 6.26
N MET A 129 6.08 18.70 6.53
CA MET A 129 6.58 17.51 7.21
C MET A 129 5.96 17.36 8.60
N LEU A 130 5.95 18.44 9.40
CA LEU A 130 5.32 18.43 10.73
C LEU A 130 3.83 18.07 10.67
N ARG A 131 3.12 18.55 9.65
CA ARG A 131 1.71 18.19 9.44
C ARG A 131 1.56 16.71 9.09
N ASP A 132 2.35 16.18 8.17
CA ASP A 132 2.29 14.77 7.76
C ASP A 132 2.62 13.84 8.93
N ILE A 133 3.64 14.18 9.71
CA ILE A 133 4.02 13.46 10.94
C ILE A 133 2.85 13.46 11.95
N ARG A 134 2.27 14.63 12.25
CA ARG A 134 1.23 14.76 13.28
C ARG A 134 -0.11 14.13 12.88
N GLN A 135 -0.51 14.31 11.61
CA GLN A 135 -1.85 13.92 11.15
C GLN A 135 -1.90 12.48 10.65
N ASN A 136 -0.81 12.02 10.02
CA ASN A 136 -0.78 10.74 9.33
C ASN A 136 0.22 9.75 9.94
N GLY A 137 1.19 10.24 10.73
CA GLY A 137 2.34 9.43 11.14
C GLY A 137 3.16 9.00 9.94
N GLN A 138 3.45 9.93 9.01
CA GLN A 138 4.03 9.64 7.70
C GLN A 138 5.25 10.51 7.39
N LEU A 139 6.26 9.90 6.76
CA LEU A 139 7.34 10.56 6.03
C LEU A 139 7.24 10.15 4.55
N ARG A 140 6.96 11.11 3.67
CA ARG A 140 6.78 10.87 2.23
C ARG A 140 8.12 10.71 1.51
N SER A 141 8.15 10.02 0.37
CA SER A 141 9.35 9.79 -0.45
C SER A 141 10.26 11.02 -0.60
N PHE A 142 9.69 12.19 -0.92
CA PHE A 142 10.49 13.40 -1.13
C PHE A 142 11.15 13.92 0.14
N THR A 143 10.59 13.61 1.32
CA THR A 143 11.14 13.99 2.63
C THR A 143 12.32 13.11 3.05
N LEU A 144 12.48 11.94 2.43
CA LEU A 144 13.59 11.00 2.69
C LEU A 144 14.90 11.38 1.99
N GLY A 145 14.90 12.48 1.22
CA GLY A 145 16.09 13.05 0.58
C GLY A 145 16.23 12.70 -0.90
N HIS A 146 17.15 13.41 -1.56
CA HIS A 146 17.36 13.28 -3.01
C HIS A 146 17.95 11.91 -3.40
N GLU A 147 18.92 11.41 -2.64
CA GLU A 147 19.56 10.11 -2.89
C GLU A 147 18.55 8.95 -2.81
N PHE A 148 17.66 8.98 -1.81
CA PHE A 148 16.55 8.03 -1.71
C PHE A 148 15.68 8.06 -2.97
N GLN A 149 15.31 9.25 -3.46
CA GLN A 149 14.49 9.38 -4.66
C GLN A 149 15.18 8.84 -5.92
N VAL A 150 16.49 9.06 -6.05
CA VAL A 150 17.29 8.49 -7.16
C VAL A 150 17.29 6.97 -7.09
N LEU A 151 17.55 6.39 -5.92
CA LEU A 151 17.52 4.95 -5.72
C LEU A 151 16.13 4.36 -5.97
N ARG A 152 15.07 5.00 -5.47
CA ARG A 152 13.67 4.59 -5.69
C ARG A 152 13.35 4.52 -7.18
N ARG A 153 13.66 5.58 -7.93
CA ARG A 153 13.44 5.60 -9.39
C ARG A 153 14.18 4.47 -10.10
N ARG A 154 15.42 4.19 -9.68
CA ARG A 154 16.24 3.15 -10.28
C ARG A 154 15.76 1.73 -9.95
N LEU A 155 15.33 1.49 -8.72
CA LEU A 155 15.10 0.13 -8.18
C LEU A 155 13.62 -0.27 -8.11
N LEU A 156 12.69 0.68 -8.01
CA LEU A 156 11.25 0.42 -7.91
C LEU A 156 10.52 0.87 -9.17
N ASP A 157 10.65 2.14 -9.54
CA ASP A 157 9.85 2.71 -10.64
C ASP A 157 10.11 2.00 -11.96
N SER A 158 11.37 1.59 -12.21
CA SER A 158 11.77 0.80 -13.38
C SER A 158 11.12 -0.60 -13.45
N GLU A 159 10.66 -1.13 -12.31
CA GLU A 159 10.08 -2.46 -12.18
C GLU A 159 8.56 -2.44 -11.98
N SER A 160 7.98 -1.23 -11.88
CA SER A 160 6.56 -1.02 -11.65
C SER A 160 5.87 -0.56 -12.94
N PRO A 161 4.73 -1.15 -13.33
CA PRO A 161 3.89 -0.60 -14.39
C PRO A 161 3.08 0.62 -13.94
N PHE A 162 3.19 1.04 -12.67
CA PHE A 162 2.42 2.12 -12.05
C PHE A 162 3.32 3.11 -11.31
N GLU A 163 2.82 4.32 -11.08
CA GLU A 163 3.51 5.29 -10.22
C GLU A 163 3.69 4.70 -8.81
N VAL A 164 4.92 4.78 -8.30
CA VAL A 164 5.28 4.26 -6.98
C VAL A 164 5.21 5.37 -5.95
N GLN A 165 4.30 5.26 -4.98
CA GLN A 165 4.28 6.10 -3.80
C GLN A 165 4.94 5.38 -2.63
N PHE A 166 6.13 5.83 -2.22
CA PHE A 166 6.81 5.28 -1.04
C PHE A 166 6.63 6.22 0.16
N SER A 167 6.34 5.65 1.33
CA SER A 167 6.42 6.37 2.60
C SER A 167 6.89 5.50 3.75
N ALA A 168 7.58 6.09 4.71
CA ALA A 168 7.75 5.49 6.02
C ALA A 168 6.56 5.90 6.90
N ILE A 169 5.92 4.94 7.56
CA ILE A 169 4.73 5.17 8.39
C ILE A 169 4.92 4.61 9.79
N ARG A 170 4.30 5.25 10.78
CA ARG A 170 4.25 4.75 12.15
C ARG A 170 3.21 3.63 12.26
N ILE A 171 3.60 2.51 12.86
CA ILE A 171 2.69 1.41 13.20
C ILE A 171 1.60 1.92 14.13
N GLY A 172 0.36 1.51 13.89
CA GLY A 172 -0.83 2.03 14.59
C GLY A 172 -1.20 3.48 14.22
N GLY A 173 -0.51 4.08 13.24
CA GLY A 173 -0.87 5.38 12.68
C GLY A 173 -2.06 5.30 11.71
N ARG A 174 -2.59 6.46 11.31
CA ARG A 174 -3.76 6.57 10.42
C ARG A 174 -3.61 5.83 9.09
N LEU A 175 -2.38 5.74 8.58
CA LEU A 175 -2.08 5.09 7.30
C LEU A 175 -1.62 3.64 7.44
N ASP A 176 -1.54 3.11 8.66
CA ASP A 176 -1.23 1.69 8.91
C ASP A 176 -2.50 0.85 8.71
N THR A 177 -2.98 0.81 7.46
CA THR A 177 -4.31 0.27 7.12
C THR A 177 -4.20 -0.86 6.11
N GLY A 178 -3.92 -2.05 6.62
CA GLY A 178 -3.87 -3.28 5.82
C GLY A 178 -5.18 -3.55 5.05
N PRO A 179 -5.17 -4.46 4.06
CA PRO A 179 -4.23 -5.56 3.93
C PRO A 179 -2.85 -5.16 3.43
N PHE A 180 -1.85 -5.95 3.82
CA PHE A 180 -0.45 -5.77 3.48
C PHE A 180 0.06 -6.97 2.69
N ILE A 181 0.94 -6.72 1.72
CA ILE A 181 1.77 -7.76 1.10
C ILE A 181 3.22 -7.49 1.51
N PRO A 182 3.86 -8.38 2.29
CA PRO A 182 5.27 -8.26 2.64
C PRO A 182 6.15 -8.27 1.39
N LEU A 183 7.15 -7.38 1.36
CA LEU A 183 8.13 -7.30 0.28
C LEU A 183 9.47 -7.94 0.64
N GLY A 184 9.62 -8.53 1.83
CA GLY A 184 10.86 -9.11 2.32
C GLY A 184 10.79 -9.42 3.79
#